data_AF-A0AAW1WNL3-F1
#
_entry.id   AF-A0AAW1WNL3-F1
#
_cell.length_a   1.000
_cell.length_b   1.000
_cell.length_c   1.000
_cell.angle_alpha   90.00
_cell.angle_beta   90.00
_cell.angle_gamma   90.00
#
_symmetry.space_group_name_H-M   'P 1'
#
loop_
_entity.id
_entity.type
_entity.pdbx_description
1 polymer ?
#
loop_
_entity_poly.entity_id
_entity_poly.type
_entity_poly.pdbx_seq_one_letter_code
_entity_poly.pdbx_strand_id
1 'polypeptide(L)'
;MMIETETLASMVVDTYIPYLPDPAVHQILSFVSPKLAARSSIVSKQWTRIWDSIPALVFDEDDKICTDSHRRKLFMNFIRNCLKRRKRGQCDLDKFGLRMRYNGGASTMNQCLSFAISGGTT
;
A
#
# COMPACT_ATOMS: atom_id res chain seq x y z
N MET A 1 3.71 35.70 44.76
CA MET A 1 4.62 34.56 44.57
C MET A 1 3.88 33.56 43.71
N MET A 2 3.94 33.76 42.38
CA MET A 2 3.32 32.88 41.39
C MET A 2 4.43 31.96 40.89
N ILE A 3 4.43 30.75 41.44
CA ILE A 3 5.15 29.60 40.89
C ILE A 3 4.12 28.82 40.06
N GLU A 4 4.58 28.16 38.99
CA GLU A 4 3.82 27.21 38.15
C GLU A 4 3.16 27.75 36.87
N THR A 5 3.94 28.29 35.93
CA THR A 5 3.59 28.17 34.49
C THR A 5 4.77 27.81 33.59
N GLU A 6 5.92 27.41 34.15
CA GLU A 6 7.15 27.15 33.38
C GLU A 6 7.38 25.67 33.01
N THR A 7 6.36 24.82 33.16
CA THR A 7 6.51 23.36 33.00
C THR A 7 5.48 22.73 32.06
N LEU A 8 5.00 23.47 31.04
CA LEU A 8 4.12 22.91 30.00
C LEU A 8 4.65 23.05 28.57
N ALA A 9 5.69 23.87 28.33
CA ALA A 9 6.27 24.02 27.00
C ALA A 9 7.20 22.86 26.57
N SER A 10 7.72 22.07 27.52
CA SER A 10 8.69 21.01 27.24
C SER A 10 8.10 19.62 26.92
N MET A 11 6.77 19.48 26.87
CA MET A 11 6.11 18.19 26.58
C MET A 11 5.36 18.16 25.25
N VAL A 12 5.55 19.16 24.39
CA VAL A 12 5.24 18.98 22.97
C VAL A 12 6.48 18.33 22.37
N VAL A 13 6.49 16.99 22.33
CA VAL A 13 7.28 16.30 21.32
C VAL A 13 6.76 16.85 20.00
N ASP A 14 7.50 17.79 19.42
CA ASP A 14 7.29 18.21 18.04
C ASP A 14 7.35 16.93 17.22
N THR A 15 6.17 16.39 16.92
CA THR A 15 6.02 15.21 16.10
C THR A 15 6.14 15.68 14.66
N TYR A 16 7.21 16.41 14.38
CA TYR A 16 7.53 16.93 13.07
C TYR A 16 8.11 15.76 12.30
N ILE A 17 7.24 14.92 11.75
CA ILE A 17 7.65 14.00 10.69
C ILE A 17 8.10 14.94 9.56
N PRO A 18 9.40 14.98 9.21
CA PRO A 18 9.86 15.86 8.15
C PRO A 18 9.09 15.49 6.89
N TYR A 19 8.32 16.44 6.37
CA TYR A 19 7.55 16.27 5.16
C TYR A 19 8.56 16.11 4.01
N LEU A 20 8.83 14.87 3.60
CA LEU A 20 9.58 14.62 2.38
C LEU A 20 8.77 15.16 1.19
N PRO A 21 9.40 15.75 0.16
CA PRO A 21 8.72 16.08 -1.07
C PRO A 21 8.07 14.84 -1.70
N ASP A 22 6.92 15.02 -2.38
CA ASP A 22 6.20 13.94 -3.07
C ASP A 22 7.11 13.04 -3.95
N PRO A 23 8.05 13.59 -4.75
CA PRO A 23 8.94 12.77 -5.57
C PRO A 23 9.84 11.83 -4.76
N ALA A 24 10.29 12.26 -3.57
CA ALA A 24 11.15 11.44 -2.71
C ALA A 24 10.35 10.28 -2.10
N VAL A 25 9.13 10.55 -1.65
CA VAL A 25 8.22 9.48 -1.15
C VAL A 25 7.88 8.50 -2.27
N HIS A 26 7.63 9.00 -3.48
CA HIS A 26 7.37 8.15 -4.64
C HIS A 26 8.56 7.22 -4.95
N GLN A 27 9.79 7.75 -4.93
CA GLN A 27 11.00 6.95 -5.09
C GLN A 27 11.13 5.89 -4.00
N ILE A 28 10.99 6.24 -2.72
CA ILE A 28 11.07 5.28 -1.61
C ILE A 28 10.04 4.16 -1.80
N LEU A 29 8.79 4.50 -2.11
CA LEU A 29 7.73 3.52 -2.25
C LEU A 29 7.87 2.64 -3.50
N SER A 30 8.57 3.11 -4.54
CA SER A 30 8.89 2.30 -5.72
C SER A 30 9.87 1.15 -5.41
N PHE A 31 10.69 1.27 -4.36
CA PHE A 31 11.67 0.26 -3.96
C PHE A 31 11.14 -0.78 -2.98
N VAL A 32 10.00 -0.55 -2.33
CA VAL A 32 9.44 -1.47 -1.34
C VAL A 32 8.29 -2.29 -1.93
N SER A 33 8.00 -3.44 -1.34
CA SER A 33 6.86 -4.24 -1.79
C SER A 33 5.53 -3.49 -1.57
N PRO A 34 4.51 -3.71 -2.42
CA PRO A 34 3.17 -3.17 -2.25
C PRO A 34 2.59 -3.30 -0.84
N LYS A 35 2.87 -4.41 -0.16
CA LYS A 35 2.43 -4.64 1.22
C LYS A 35 3.10 -3.66 2.18
N LEU A 36 4.40 -3.44 2.06
CA LEU A 36 5.13 -2.49 2.90
C LEU A 36 4.77 -1.05 2.56
N ALA A 37 4.64 -0.73 1.27
CA ALA A 37 4.21 0.59 0.82
C ALA A 37 2.78 0.90 1.29
N ALA A 38 1.84 -0.04 1.18
CA ALA A 38 0.51 0.14 1.77
C ALA A 38 0.55 0.33 3.29
N ARG A 39 1.46 -0.33 4.02
CA ARG A 39 1.62 -0.11 5.47
C ARG A 39 2.20 1.27 5.79
N SER A 40 3.07 1.79 4.94
CA SER A 40 3.63 3.13 5.12
C SER A 40 2.59 4.26 4.96
N SER A 41 1.39 3.96 4.47
CA SER A 41 0.29 4.92 4.41
C SER A 41 -0.10 5.47 5.78
N ILE A 42 0.24 4.77 6.88
CA ILE A 42 0.00 5.22 8.26
C ILE A 42 0.90 6.39 8.68
N VAL A 43 2.01 6.62 7.97
CA VAL A 43 3.00 7.65 8.30
C VAL A 43 2.39 9.04 8.12
N SER A 44 1.67 9.26 7.01
CA SER A 44 0.91 10.50 6.79
C SER A 44 -0.11 10.36 5.66
N LYS A 45 -1.00 11.36 5.53
CA LYS A 45 -1.93 11.47 4.39
C LYS A 45 -1.21 11.55 3.04
N GLN A 46 0.00 12.12 3.01
CA GLN A 46 0.82 12.22 1.80
C GLN A 46 1.25 10.85 1.31
N TRP A 47 1.77 10.00 2.20
CA TRP A 47 2.18 8.63 1.86
C TRP A 47 1.00 7.78 1.40
N THR A 48 -0.19 7.99 1.99
CA THR A 48 -1.43 7.37 1.51
C THR A 48 -1.74 7.77 0.06
N ARG A 49 -1.68 9.08 -0.26
CA ARG A 49 -1.95 9.60 -1.60
C ARG A 49 -0.97 9.05 -2.64
N ILE A 50 0.32 9.04 -2.31
CA ILE A 50 1.38 8.60 -3.23
C ILE A 50 1.37 7.08 -3.40
N TRP A 51 1.07 6.32 -2.34
CA TRP A 51 0.88 4.88 -2.44
C TRP A 51 -0.18 4.51 -3.50
N ASP A 52 -1.29 5.26 -3.51
CA ASP A 52 -2.38 5.05 -4.48
C ASP A 52 -1.99 5.44 -5.92
N SER A 53 -0.85 6.12 -6.15
CA SER A 53 -0.38 6.56 -7.48
C SER A 53 0.84 5.82 -8.05
N ILE A 54 1.45 4.89 -7.32
CA ILE A 54 2.64 4.17 -7.80
C ILE A 54 2.32 3.26 -9.00
N PRO A 55 3.10 3.28 -10.09
CA PRO A 55 2.78 2.52 -11.31
C PRO A 55 3.09 1.01 -11.22
N ALA A 56 3.77 0.55 -10.16
CA ALA A 56 4.17 -0.84 -9.98
C ALA A 56 3.41 -1.55 -8.83
N LEU A 57 2.69 -2.61 -9.17
CA LEU A 57 2.01 -3.50 -8.22
C LEU A 57 2.50 -4.93 -8.37
N VAL A 58 3.42 -5.35 -7.50
CA VAL A 58 3.91 -6.74 -7.42
C VAL A 58 3.44 -7.41 -6.13
N PHE A 59 2.44 -8.28 -6.23
CA PHE A 59 1.93 -9.06 -5.12
C PHE A 59 2.63 -10.41 -5.03
N ASP A 60 3.06 -10.78 -3.82
CA ASP A 60 3.67 -12.07 -3.55
C ASP A 60 2.99 -12.71 -2.34
N GLU A 61 2.41 -13.90 -2.55
CA GLU A 61 1.90 -14.74 -1.48
C GLU A 61 3.08 -15.45 -0.82
N ASP A 62 3.36 -15.09 0.44
CA ASP A 62 4.39 -15.72 1.28
C ASP A 62 4.34 -17.26 1.18
N ASP A 63 5.42 -17.86 0.68
CA ASP A 63 5.59 -19.30 0.46
C ASP A 63 5.59 -20.13 1.76
N LYS A 64 5.58 -19.47 2.93
CA LYS A 64 5.52 -20.18 4.22
C LYS A 64 4.33 -21.13 4.24
N ILE A 65 4.69 -22.42 4.35
CA ILE A 65 3.94 -23.69 4.25
C ILE A 65 2.63 -23.77 5.06
N CYS A 66 2.24 -22.72 5.76
CA CYS A 66 0.95 -22.66 6.42
C CYS A 66 -0.16 -22.62 5.35
N THR A 67 -0.87 -23.73 5.24
CA THR A 67 -2.22 -23.90 4.68
C THR A 67 -3.27 -23.07 5.44
N ASP A 68 -2.86 -21.91 5.96
CA ASP A 68 -3.72 -21.03 6.73
C ASP A 68 -4.65 -20.27 5.79
N SER A 69 -5.85 -20.82 5.65
CA SER A 69 -6.98 -20.23 4.92
C SER A 69 -7.25 -18.78 5.35
N HIS A 70 -7.00 -18.42 6.62
CA HIS A 70 -7.19 -17.07 7.11
C HIS A 70 -6.17 -16.10 6.51
N ARG A 71 -4.87 -16.44 6.55
CA ARG A 71 -3.82 -15.62 5.91
C ARG A 71 -4.03 -15.48 4.41
N ARG A 72 -4.49 -16.55 3.74
CA ARG A 72 -4.88 -16.50 2.33
C ARG A 72 -6.02 -15.50 2.11
N LYS A 73 -7.08 -15.58 2.93
CA LYS A 73 -8.23 -14.68 2.84
C LYS A 73 -7.82 -13.22 3.06
N LEU A 74 -6.93 -12.94 4.00
CA LEU A 74 -6.38 -11.60 4.22
C LEU A 74 -5.60 -11.09 3.01
N PHE A 75 -4.75 -11.94 2.42
CA PHE A 75 -4.01 -11.59 1.20
C PHE A 75 -4.94 -11.29 0.02
N MET A 76 -5.97 -12.12 -0.19
CA MET A 76 -6.96 -11.90 -1.26
C MET A 76 -7.79 -10.63 -1.03
N ASN A 77 -8.15 -10.34 0.22
CA ASN A 77 -8.81 -9.08 0.57
C ASN A 77 -7.90 -7.87 0.33
N PHE A 78 -6.61 -8.00 0.64
CA PHE A 78 -5.62 -6.96 0.36
C PHE A 78 -5.54 -6.65 -1.14
N ILE A 79 -5.33 -7.67 -1.98
CA ILE A 79 -5.32 -7.50 -3.45
C ILE A 79 -6.61 -6.82 -3.92
N ARG A 80 -7.77 -7.35 -3.53
CA ARG A 80 -9.06 -6.79 -3.96
C ARG A 80 -9.23 -5.33 -3.58
N ASN A 81 -8.84 -4.95 -2.36
CA ASN A 81 -8.93 -3.57 -1.90
C ASN A 81 -7.94 -2.66 -2.65
N CYS A 82 -6.72 -3.14 -2.93
CA CYS A 82 -5.76 -2.42 -3.75
C CYS A 82 -6.31 -2.16 -5.16
N LEU A 83 -6.80 -3.20 -5.85
CA LEU A 83 -7.36 -3.06 -7.20
C LEU A 83 -8.56 -2.09 -7.23
N LYS A 84 -9.44 -2.14 -6.22
CA LYS A 84 -10.58 -1.22 -6.10
C LYS A 84 -10.13 0.24 -5.92
N ARG A 85 -9.13 0.49 -5.08
CA ARG A 85 -8.58 1.84 -4.88
C ARG A 85 -7.98 2.39 -6.17
N ARG A 86 -7.24 1.56 -6.90
CA ARG A 86 -6.58 1.96 -8.15
C ARG A 86 -7.56 2.27 -9.28
N LYS A 87 -8.63 1.49 -9.43
CA LYS A 87 -9.70 1.81 -10.39
C LYS A 87 -10.35 3.17 -10.14
N ARG A 88 -10.41 3.63 -8.88
CA ARG A 88 -10.97 4.95 -8.53
C ARG A 88 -10.00 6.09 -8.84
N GLY A 89 -8.69 5.83 -8.83
CA GLY A 89 -7.64 6.85 -8.93
C GLY A 89 -7.12 7.14 -10.33
N GLN A 90 -7.52 6.37 -11.36
CA GLN A 90 -6.99 6.47 -12.74
C GLN A 90 -5.46 6.64 -12.76
N CYS A 91 -4.73 5.63 -12.29
CA CYS A 91 -3.27 5.63 -12.32
C CYS A 91 -2.78 4.67 -13.39
N ASP A 92 -1.86 5.14 -14.23
CA ASP A 92 -1.20 4.31 -15.22
C ASP A 92 -0.37 3.23 -14.52
N LEU A 93 -0.52 1.99 -14.98
CA LEU A 93 0.07 0.81 -14.35
C LEU A 93 1.17 0.26 -15.27
N ASP A 94 2.40 0.70 -15.06
CA ASP A 94 3.55 0.23 -15.83
C ASP A 94 3.88 -1.25 -15.56
N LYS A 95 3.62 -1.72 -14.34
CA LYS A 95 4.01 -3.07 -13.92
C LYS A 95 2.99 -3.71 -13.01
N PHE A 96 2.49 -4.86 -13.42
CA PHE A 96 1.70 -5.75 -12.59
C PHE A 96 2.39 -7.11 -12.43
N GLY A 97 2.52 -7.59 -11.20
CA GLY A 97 3.05 -8.91 -10.88
C GLY A 97 2.18 -9.57 -9.82
N LEU A 98 1.93 -10.87 -9.97
CA LEU A 98 1.19 -11.66 -8.99
C LEU A 98 1.81 -13.06 -8.90
N ARG A 99 2.44 -13.35 -7.77
CA ARG A 99 2.83 -14.70 -7.37
C ARG A 99 1.87 -15.17 -6.29
N MET A 100 1.16 -16.28 -6.56
CA MET A 100 0.27 -16.90 -5.59
C MET A 100 0.00 -18.36 -5.94
N ARG A 101 -0.41 -19.14 -4.93
CA ARG A 101 -0.85 -20.53 -5.12
C ARG A 101 -2.20 -20.58 -5.82
N TYR A 102 -2.33 -21.43 -6.83
CA TYR A 102 -3.60 -21.74 -7.46
C TYR A 102 -4.36 -22.80 -6.65
N ASN A 103 -5.62 -22.53 -6.31
CA ASN A 103 -6.45 -23.45 -5.52
C ASN A 103 -7.85 -23.64 -6.16
N GLY A 104 -7.94 -23.59 -7.49
CA GLY A 104 -9.19 -23.83 -8.23
C GLY A 104 -10.23 -22.68 -8.22
N GLY A 105 -10.07 -21.67 -7.38
CA GLY A 105 -10.97 -20.50 -7.32
C GLY A 105 -10.63 -19.42 -8.36
N ALA A 106 -11.39 -19.34 -9.45
CA ALA A 106 -11.09 -18.44 -10.58
C ALA A 106 -11.44 -16.95 -10.35
N SER A 107 -12.34 -16.61 -9.42
CA SER A 107 -12.95 -15.26 -9.37
C SER A 107 -11.96 -14.12 -9.10
N THR A 108 -11.00 -14.31 -8.20
CA THR A 108 -10.01 -13.27 -7.87
C THR A 108 -8.87 -13.24 -8.88
N MET A 109 -8.50 -14.39 -9.45
CA MET A 109 -7.53 -14.46 -10.54
C MET A 109 -8.05 -13.73 -11.77
N ASN A 110 -9.31 -13.96 -12.16
CA ASN A 110 -9.95 -13.26 -13.26
C ASN A 110 -10.04 -11.74 -13.01
N GLN A 111 -10.25 -11.30 -11.77
CA GLN A 111 -10.19 -9.88 -11.42
C GLN A 111 -8.79 -9.29 -11.60
N CYS A 112 -7.74 -10.03 -11.23
CA CYS A 112 -6.36 -9.59 -11.45
C CYS A 112 -6.01 -9.56 -12.94
N LEU A 113 -6.38 -10.59 -13.69
CA LEU A 113 -6.13 -10.68 -15.13
C LEU A 113 -6.86 -9.58 -15.91
N SER A 114 -8.15 -9.38 -15.65
CA SER A 114 -8.91 -8.28 -16.27
C SER A 114 -8.34 -6.91 -15.92
N PHE A 115 -7.90 -6.70 -14.67
CA PHE A 115 -7.25 -5.44 -14.30
C PHE A 115 -5.94 -5.23 -15.04
N ALA A 116 -5.09 -6.25 -15.14
CA ALA A 116 -3.80 -6.15 -15.83
C ALA A 116 -3.97 -5.88 -17.34
N ILE A 117 -4.99 -6.48 -17.98
CA ILE A 117 -5.29 -6.24 -19.39
C ILE A 117 -5.86 -4.83 -19.59
N SER A 118 -6.84 -4.43 -18.76
CA SER A 118 -7.47 -3.10 -18.89
C SER A 118 -6.55 -1.95 -18.52
N GLY A 119 -5.51 -2.17 -17.71
CA GLY A 119 -4.52 -1.15 -17.34
C GLY A 119 -3.48 -0.86 -18.43
N GLY A 120 -3.41 -1.68 -19.49
CA GLY A 120 -2.50 -1.49 -20.63
C GLY A 120 -3.15 -0.93 -21.89
N THR A 121 -4.45 -0.63 -21.85
CA THR A 121 -5.22 -0.18 -23.02
C THR A 121 -6.04 1.08 -22.71
N THR A 122 -5.38 2.23 -22.57
CA THR A 122 -5.80 3.54 -23.09
C THR A 122 -4.76 4.58 -22.70
#